data_AF-A0AAV4C8A1-F1
#
_entry.id   AF-A0AAV4C8A1-F1
#
_cell.length_a   1.000
_cell.length_b   1.000
_cell.length_c   1.000
_cell.angle_alpha   90.00
_cell.angle_beta   90.00
_cell.angle_gamma   90.00
#
_symmetry.space_group_name_H-M   'P 1'
#
loop_
_entity.id
_entity.type
_entity.pdbx_description
1 polymer ?
#
loop_
_entity_poly.entity_id
_entity_poly.type
_entity_poly.pdbx_seq_one_letter_code
_entity_poly.pdbx_strand_id
1 'polypeptide(L)'
;MAILLFISLVHLPSDVIRRQWTYKSPGDKSRNKIDYILIQKKFRNAVKTSKPLPEADCDSDHVPYLHKITDVITTDNSKVKLIEEEEEEEEYIEEEVEEEDGKKVAKTMK
;
A
#
# COMPACT_ATOMS: atom_id res chain seq x y z
N MET A 1 41.09 -2.58 45.36
CA MET A 1 41.22 -3.89 44.68
C MET A 1 39.88 -4.12 43.97
N ALA A 2 39.61 -3.45 42.84
CA ALA A 2 40.06 -3.90 41.52
C ALA A 2 39.66 -5.38 41.35
N ILE A 3 38.73 -5.75 40.49
CA ILE A 3 38.86 -5.73 39.03
C ILE A 3 37.48 -6.04 38.42
N LEU A 4 37.06 -5.20 37.48
CA LEU A 4 36.32 -5.49 36.24
C LEU A 4 35.17 -6.53 36.29
N LEU A 5 33.93 -6.05 36.23
CA LEU A 5 32.95 -6.59 35.29
C LEU A 5 32.26 -5.44 34.56
N PHE A 6 32.91 -5.07 33.47
CA PHE A 6 32.60 -4.03 32.49
C PHE A 6 31.49 -4.46 31.50
N ILE A 7 30.47 -5.20 31.95
CA ILE A 7 29.46 -5.77 31.04
C ILE A 7 28.07 -5.50 31.59
N SER A 8 27.57 -4.31 31.29
CA SER A 8 26.16 -4.01 30.95
C SER A 8 25.87 -2.53 31.18
N LEU A 9 26.78 -1.65 30.76
CA LEU A 9 26.31 -0.50 29.99
C LEU A 9 25.70 -1.10 28.72
N VAL A 10 24.47 -1.62 28.87
CA VAL A 10 23.58 -1.88 27.77
C VAL A 10 23.54 -0.54 27.09
N HIS A 11 24.31 -0.45 26.00
CA HIS A 11 23.94 0.32 24.84
C HIS A 11 22.51 -0.11 24.52
N LEU A 12 21.56 0.40 25.31
CA LEU A 12 20.25 0.73 24.80
C LEU A 12 20.65 1.60 23.63
N PRO A 13 20.49 1.15 22.38
CA PRO A 13 20.60 2.07 21.28
C PRO A 13 19.64 3.16 21.72
N SER A 14 20.18 4.33 22.04
CA SER A 14 19.37 5.51 22.29
C SER A 14 18.41 5.46 21.12
N ASP A 15 17.13 5.24 21.38
CA ASP A 15 16.11 5.48 20.38
C ASP A 15 16.30 6.96 20.08
N VAL A 16 17.17 7.22 19.11
CA VAL A 16 17.70 8.52 18.72
C VAL A 16 16.45 9.36 18.60
N ILE A 17 16.31 10.35 19.49
CA ILE A 17 15.18 11.28 19.61
C ILE A 17 14.50 11.38 18.24
N ARG A 18 13.47 10.55 18.02
CA ARG A 18 13.01 10.27 16.65
C ARG A 18 12.32 11.54 16.19
N ARG A 19 12.95 12.28 15.28
CA ARG A 19 12.33 13.45 14.64
C ARG A 19 11.07 12.95 13.93
N GLN A 20 9.90 13.20 14.51
CA GLN A 20 8.60 12.74 13.99
C GLN A 20 7.81 13.84 13.25
N TRP A 21 8.43 14.99 13.01
CA TRP A 21 7.82 16.05 12.22
C TRP A 21 7.90 15.72 10.73
N THR A 22 6.88 16.14 10.01
CA THR A 22 6.74 15.94 8.56
C THR A 22 6.63 17.25 7.80
N TYR A 23 6.55 18.37 8.51
CA TYR A 23 6.46 19.71 7.95
C TYR A 23 7.37 20.67 8.71
N LYS A 24 8.01 21.58 7.97
CA LYS A 24 8.86 22.64 8.48
C LYS A 24 8.36 23.98 7.93
N SER A 25 7.95 24.90 8.81
CA SER A 25 7.52 26.21 8.32
C SER A 25 8.68 27.02 7.72
N PRO A 26 8.39 27.93 6.76
CA PRO A 26 9.40 28.79 6.17
C PRO A 26 10.21 29.54 7.24
N GLY A 27 11.54 29.42 7.15
CA GLY A 27 12.47 29.97 8.15
C GLY A 27 12.63 29.14 9.42
N ASP A 28 12.26 27.85 9.42
CA ASP A 28 12.41 26.92 10.55
C ASP A 28 11.74 27.39 11.86
N LYS A 29 10.61 28.11 11.74
CA LYS A 29 9.91 28.69 12.91
C LYS A 29 9.17 27.63 13.72
N SER A 30 8.70 26.57 13.05
CA SER A 30 7.92 25.50 13.65
C SER A 30 8.08 24.21 12.85
N ARG A 31 7.93 23.09 13.55
CA ARG A 31 7.97 21.75 12.97
C ARG A 31 6.76 20.96 13.46
N ASN A 32 5.95 20.50 12.53
CA ASN A 32 4.67 19.86 12.82
C ASN A 32 4.61 18.46 12.22
N LYS A 33 3.76 17.60 12.77
CA LYS A 33 3.39 16.31 12.18
C LYS A 33 1.98 16.44 11.61
N ILE A 34 1.90 16.65 10.30
CA ILE A 34 0.64 16.86 9.58
C ILE A 34 0.38 15.78 8.53
N ASP A 35 1.38 14.95 8.24
CA ASP A 35 1.27 13.86 7.28
C ASP A 35 1.05 12.53 7.99
N TYR A 36 0.01 11.81 7.56
CA TYR A 36 -0.42 10.53 8.14
C TYR A 36 -0.72 9.53 7.04
N ILE A 37 -0.22 8.30 7.21
CA ILE A 37 -0.62 7.16 6.38
C ILE A 37 -1.56 6.31 7.23
N LEU A 38 -2.83 6.29 6.83
CA LEU A 38 -3.87 5.56 7.52
C LEU A 38 -3.89 4.11 7.03
N ILE A 39 -4.12 3.18 7.96
CA ILE A 39 -4.24 1.75 7.66
C ILE A 39 -5.47 1.19 8.37
N GLN A 40 -6.16 0.24 7.74
CA GLN A 40 -7.26 -0.47 8.40
C GLN A 40 -6.71 -1.26 9.60
N LYS A 41 -7.48 -1.30 10.69
CA LYS A 41 -7.08 -1.95 11.94
C LYS A 41 -6.64 -3.41 11.75
N LYS A 42 -7.24 -4.15 10.80
CA LYS A 42 -6.90 -5.54 10.48
C LYS A 42 -5.50 -5.73 9.92
N PHE A 43 -4.95 -4.71 9.25
CA PHE A 43 -3.61 -4.75 8.62
C PHE A 43 -2.53 -4.09 9.47
N ARG A 44 -2.84 -3.60 10.67
CA ARG A 44 -1.86 -2.88 11.51
C ARG A 44 -0.60 -3.69 11.81
N ASN A 45 -0.73 -5.02 11.87
CA ASN A 45 0.37 -5.95 12.17
C ASN A 45 1.28 -6.20 10.95
N ALA A 46 0.83 -5.85 9.75
CA ALA A 46 1.63 -5.94 8.53
C ALA A 46 2.67 -4.80 8.43
N VAL A 47 2.50 -3.70 9.17
CA VAL A 47 3.45 -2.58 9.16
C VAL A 47 4.71 -2.94 9.95
N LYS A 48 5.85 -3.08 9.27
CA LYS A 48 7.16 -3.36 9.89
C LYS A 48 7.92 -2.10 10.30
N THR A 49 7.76 -1.03 9.54
CA THR A 49 8.46 0.23 9.83
C THR A 49 7.62 1.38 9.34
N SER A 50 7.52 2.42 10.16
CA SER A 50 6.85 3.66 9.85
C SER A 50 7.72 4.78 10.43
N LYS A 51 8.44 5.50 9.57
CA LYS A 51 9.32 6.61 10.00
C LYS A 51 9.37 7.73 8.96
N PRO A 52 9.46 9.01 9.38
CA PRO A 52 9.81 10.09 8.46
C PRO A 52 11.28 9.98 8.03
N LEU A 53 11.59 10.56 6.88
CA LEU A 53 12.92 10.59 6.28
C LEU A 53 13.44 12.04 6.18
N PRO A 54 13.83 12.67 7.30
CA PRO A 54 14.25 14.07 7.32
C PRO A 54 15.53 14.38 6.55
N GLU A 55 16.28 13.34 6.17
CA GLU A 55 17.50 13.42 5.36
C GLU A 55 17.24 13.16 3.87
N ALA A 56 15.98 12.93 3.47
CA ALA A 56 15.65 12.80 2.07
C ALA A 56 15.83 14.15 1.37
N ASP A 57 16.57 14.15 0.25
CA ASP A 57 16.80 15.33 -0.58
C ASP A 57 15.54 15.62 -1.40
N CYS A 58 14.59 16.28 -0.76
CA CYS A 58 13.35 16.74 -1.36
C CYS A 58 13.34 18.25 -1.16
N ASP A 59 13.38 19.02 -2.24
CA ASP A 59 13.29 20.49 -2.20
C ASP A 59 11.85 20.93 -1.84
N SER A 60 11.42 20.56 -0.63
CA SER A 60 10.08 20.78 -0.10
C SER A 60 10.16 21.07 1.40
N ASP A 61 9.20 21.84 1.88
CA ASP A 61 8.92 22.06 3.30
C ASP A 61 8.32 20.82 3.99
N HIS A 62 7.93 19.80 3.22
CA HIS A 62 7.48 18.50 3.72
C HIS A 62 8.58 17.44 3.70
N VAL A 63 8.57 16.58 4.72
CA VAL A 63 9.47 15.43 4.86
C VAL A 63 8.73 14.16 4.45
N PRO A 64 9.28 13.37 3.51
CA PRO A 64 8.70 12.10 3.12
C PRO A 64 8.60 11.11 4.28
N TYR A 65 7.62 10.21 4.16
CA TYR A 65 7.39 9.17 5.15
C TYR A 65 7.58 7.78 4.54
N LEU A 66 8.41 6.96 5.17
CA LEU A 66 8.63 5.58 4.75
C LEU A 66 7.71 4.64 5.55
N HIS A 67 6.87 3.91 4.83
CA HIS A 67 6.11 2.78 5.38
C HIS A 67 6.58 1.48 4.72
N LYS A 68 7.21 0.61 5.51
CA LYS A 68 7.50 -0.76 5.12
C LYS A 68 6.37 -1.65 5.60
N ILE A 69 5.61 -2.20 4.66
CA ILE A 69 4.52 -3.15 4.92
C ILE A 69 4.99 -4.51 4.43
N THR A 70 4.73 -5.55 5.21
CA THR A 70 4.88 -6.94 4.80
C THR A 70 3.52 -7.58 4.90
N ASP A 71 2.87 -7.72 3.76
CA ASP A 71 1.74 -8.61 3.61
C ASP A 71 2.08 -9.61 2.50
N VAL A 72 1.46 -10.80 2.58
CA VAL A 72 1.23 -11.57 1.36
C VAL A 72 0.15 -10.79 0.64
N ILE A 73 0.53 -10.06 -0.41
CA ILE A 73 -0.44 -9.44 -1.30
C ILE A 73 -1.14 -10.59 -2.01
N THR A 74 -2.23 -11.08 -1.43
CA THR A 74 -3.16 -11.94 -2.15
C THR A 74 -3.93 -11.02 -3.07
N THR A 75 -3.52 -10.95 -4.34
CA THR A 75 -4.30 -10.27 -5.36
C THR A 75 -5.67 -10.94 -5.41
N ASP A 76 -6.72 -10.21 -5.07
CA ASP A 76 -8.08 -10.70 -5.21
C ASP A 76 -8.46 -10.66 -6.70
N ASN A 77 -8.13 -11.76 -7.39
CA ASN A 77 -8.45 -11.93 -8.81
C ASN A 77 -9.95 -12.26 -9.04
N SER A 78 -10.80 -12.24 -8.01
CA SER A 78 -12.23 -12.52 -8.17
C SER A 78 -12.90 -11.56 -9.15
N LYS A 79 -12.52 -10.28 -9.16
CA LYS A 79 -13.01 -9.33 -10.16
C LYS A 79 -12.57 -9.62 -11.59
N VAL A 80 -11.39 -10.21 -11.76
CA VAL A 80 -10.90 -10.60 -13.11
C VAL A 80 -11.74 -11.75 -13.64
N LYS A 81 -12.06 -12.74 -12.79
CA LYS A 81 -12.92 -13.87 -13.18
C LYS A 81 -14.33 -13.47 -13.58
N LEU A 82 -14.93 -12.50 -12.88
CA LEU A 82 -16.28 -12.03 -13.21
C LEU A 82 -16.32 -11.31 -14.55
N ILE A 83 -15.25 -10.60 -14.93
CA ILE A 83 -15.14 -9.93 -16.23
C ILE A 83 -14.96 -10.98 -17.34
N GLU A 84 -14.15 -12.02 -17.11
CA GLU A 84 -14.00 -13.14 -18.05
C GLU A 84 -15.34 -13.87 -18.27
N GLU A 85 -16.12 -14.09 -17.20
CA GLU A 85 -17.46 -14.71 -17.30
C GLU A 85 -18.47 -13.81 -18.02
N GLU A 86 -18.47 -12.49 -17.79
CA GLU A 86 -19.32 -11.53 -18.50
C GLU A 86 -18.95 -11.40 -19.99
N GLU A 87 -17.66 -11.37 -20.34
CA GLU A 87 -17.19 -11.34 -21.73
C GLU A 87 -17.55 -12.62 -22.49
N GLU A 88 -17.43 -13.80 -21.86
CA GLU A 88 -17.90 -15.06 -22.44
C GLU A 88 -19.41 -15.03 -22.68
N GLU A 89 -20.23 -14.60 -21.71
CA GLU A 89 -21.69 -14.50 -21.89
C GLU A 89 -22.09 -13.53 -23.01
N GLU A 90 -21.41 -12.38 -23.15
CA GLU A 90 -21.66 -11.45 -24.25
C GLU A 90 -21.27 -12.05 -25.61
N GLU A 91 -20.15 -12.76 -25.70
CA GLU A 91 -19.72 -13.46 -26.93
C GLU A 91 -20.73 -14.55 -27.35
N TYR A 92 -21.22 -15.37 -26.39
CA TYR A 92 -22.28 -16.36 -26.66
C TYR A 92 -23.58 -15.71 -27.13
N ILE A 93 -23.97 -14.57 -26.54
CA ILE A 93 -25.19 -13.84 -26.93
C ILE A 93 -25.02 -13.26 -28.35
N GLU A 94 -23.84 -12.75 -28.71
CA GLU A 94 -23.57 -12.25 -30.07
C GLU A 94 -23.58 -13.39 -31.11
N GLU A 95 -22.98 -14.54 -30.81
CA GLU A 95 -23.05 -15.73 -31.66
C GLU A 95 -24.50 -16.23 -31.87
N GLU A 96 -25.35 -16.12 -30.84
CA GLU A 96 -26.78 -16.45 -30.95
C GLU A 96 -27.61 -15.40 -31.72
N VAL A 97 -27.09 -14.18 -31.95
CA VAL A 97 -27.82 -13.03 -32.51
C VAL A 97 -27.43 -12.69 -33.97
N GLU A 98 -26.66 -13.53 -34.68
CA GLU A 98 -26.44 -13.33 -36.13
C GLU A 98 -27.76 -13.44 -36.93
N GLU A 99 -28.33 -12.27 -37.23
CA GLU A 99 -29.61 -12.06 -37.90
C GLU A 99 -29.44 -12.07 -39.43
N GLU A 100 -29.72 -13.20 -40.09
CA GLU A 100 -29.96 -13.21 -41.55
C GLU A 100 -31.42 -12.84 -41.85
N ASP A 101 -31.61 -11.81 -42.68
CA ASP A 101 -32.86 -11.42 -43.33
C ASP A 101 -34.07 -11.16 -42.40
N GLY A 102 -33.82 -10.55 -41.24
CA GLY A 102 -34.86 -10.00 -40.35
C GLY A 102 -35.82 -11.05 -39.78
N LYS A 103 -35.38 -12.31 -39.70
CA LYS A 103 -36.14 -13.40 -39.11
C LYS A 103 -35.29 -14.12 -38.07
N LYS A 104 -35.68 -14.00 -36.80
CA LYS A 104 -35.02 -14.68 -35.67
C LYS A 104 -35.13 -16.20 -35.86
N VAL A 105 -34.01 -16.89 -36.11
CA VAL A 105 -33.96 -18.36 -36.19
C VAL A 105 -32.91 -18.85 -35.20
N ALA A 106 -33.33 -19.62 -34.19
CA ALA A 106 -32.40 -20.31 -33.30
C ALA A 106 -31.68 -21.44 -34.06
N LYS A 107 -30.34 -21.44 -34.08
CA LYS A 107 -29.56 -22.57 -34.59
C LYS A 107 -29.33 -23.59 -33.48
N THR A 108 -29.79 -24.82 -33.69
CA THR A 108 -29.49 -25.96 -32.81
C THR A 108 -28.09 -26.48 -33.13
N MET A 109 -27.18 -26.53 -32.15
CA MET A 109 -25.87 -27.16 -32.31
C MET A 109 -25.99 -28.69 -32.45
N LYS A 110 -25.13 -29.28 -33.29
CA LYS A 110 -24.91 -30.73 -33.40
C LYS A 110 -23.81 -31.18 -32.46
#